data_AF-A0A090YL83-F1
#
_entry.id   AF-A0A090YL83-F1
#
_cell.length_a   1.000
_cell.length_b   1.000
_cell.length_c   1.000
_cell.angle_alpha   90.00
_cell.angle_beta   90.00
_cell.angle_gamma   90.00
#
_symmetry.space_group_name_H-M   'P 1'
#
loop_
_entity.id
_entity.type
_entity.pdbx_description
1 polymer ?
#
loop_
_entity_poly.entity_id
_entity_poly.type
_entity_poly.pdbx_seq_one_letter_code
_entity_poly.pdbx_strand_id
1 'polypeptide(L)'
;MSDAINLYEISYPGYFDDCPDYSALKKGNTPGAAKYAAFLEFSDCDPDITFIDYLKIVRVRKIGQSEPLPGEPPFREQHRIDIVNEIIREIGRRGRRFLYSIKHDRFAYFFGASNKLWLMDDYTGELLLMDKSMPGEHYHFSHGGTLWGLMCDFRDYINGDDDANHNNGYCGLYCGHWGYPDEDMQAIRQKAIELGYLRPASMQI
;
A
#
# COMPACT_ATOMS: atom_id res chain seq x y z
N MET A 1 17.86 0.83 3.26
CA MET A 1 17.19 2.03 2.74
C MET A 1 16.41 1.58 1.52
N SER A 2 15.09 1.46 1.62
CA SER A 2 14.28 1.22 0.41
C SER A 2 14.20 2.55 -0.32
N ASP A 3 14.58 2.59 -1.59
CA ASP A 3 14.44 3.80 -2.39
C ASP A 3 12.99 4.29 -2.34
N ALA A 4 12.80 5.59 -2.13
CA ALA A 4 11.48 6.20 -2.20
C ALA A 4 10.90 6.00 -3.60
N ILE A 5 9.91 5.11 -3.71
CA ILE A 5 9.17 4.86 -4.94
C ILE A 5 8.05 5.89 -5.07
N ASN A 6 8.00 6.60 -6.20
CA ASN A 6 6.87 7.44 -6.58
C ASN A 6 5.83 6.60 -7.33
N LEU A 7 4.56 6.96 -7.14
CA LEU A 7 3.46 6.41 -7.91
C LEU A 7 3.03 7.41 -8.99
N TYR A 8 2.95 6.92 -10.21
CA TYR A 8 2.53 7.66 -11.37
C TYR A 8 1.25 7.06 -11.96
N GLU A 9 0.37 7.92 -12.41
CA GLU A 9 -0.74 7.55 -13.28
C GLU A 9 -0.32 7.80 -14.72
N ILE A 10 -0.45 6.78 -15.55
CA ILE A 10 -0.24 6.83 -16.99
C ILE A 10 -1.60 6.76 -17.65
N SER A 11 -2.07 7.87 -18.23
CA SER A 11 -3.36 7.93 -18.91
C SER A 11 -3.21 7.93 -20.43
N TYR A 12 -4.24 7.40 -21.09
CA TYR A 12 -4.31 7.15 -22.53
C TYR A 12 -5.47 7.93 -23.16
N PRO A 13 -5.46 9.27 -23.08
CA PRO A 13 -6.62 10.09 -23.40
C PRO A 13 -7.06 9.90 -24.84
N GLY A 14 -8.26 9.34 -25.03
CA GLY A 14 -8.86 9.12 -26.35
C GLY A 14 -8.11 8.12 -27.23
N TYR A 15 -7.23 7.28 -26.66
CA TYR A 15 -6.54 6.23 -27.40
C TYR A 15 -7.39 4.95 -27.50
N PHE A 16 -8.07 4.59 -26.41
CA PHE A 16 -8.98 3.45 -26.38
C PHE A 16 -10.41 3.94 -26.57
N ASP A 17 -11.01 3.64 -27.71
CA ASP A 17 -12.36 4.10 -28.07
C ASP A 17 -13.40 3.67 -27.02
N ASP A 18 -13.28 2.44 -26.51
CA ASP A 18 -14.21 1.88 -25.51
C ASP A 18 -13.93 2.38 -24.08
N CYS A 19 -12.76 2.99 -23.83
CA CYS A 19 -12.35 3.46 -22.51
C CYS A 19 -11.48 4.73 -22.63
N PRO A 20 -12.07 5.88 -23.01
CA PRO A 20 -11.32 7.09 -23.35
C PRO A 20 -10.54 7.70 -22.18
N ASP A 21 -10.93 7.35 -20.95
CA ASP A 21 -10.32 7.80 -19.70
C ASP A 21 -9.44 6.73 -19.04
N TYR A 22 -9.06 5.66 -19.77
CA TYR A 22 -8.22 4.60 -19.23
C TYR A 22 -6.90 5.14 -18.70
N SER A 23 -6.55 4.71 -17.48
CA SER A 23 -5.25 4.97 -16.87
C SER A 23 -4.73 3.75 -16.13
N ALA A 24 -3.41 3.66 -16.04
CA ALA A 24 -2.69 2.61 -15.33
C ALA A 24 -1.77 3.23 -14.27
N LEU A 25 -1.66 2.55 -13.14
CA LEU A 25 -0.77 2.96 -12.05
C LEU A 25 0.60 2.31 -12.20
N LYS A 26 1.65 3.13 -12.12
CA LYS A 26 3.04 2.70 -12.34
C LYS A 26 3.98 3.26 -11.31
N LYS A 27 4.81 2.37 -10.77
CA LYS A 27 5.90 2.72 -9.87
C LYS A 27 7.10 3.18 -10.67
N GLY A 28 7.82 4.18 -10.16
CA GLY A 28 9.09 4.59 -10.73
C GLY A 28 9.80 5.62 -9.87
N ASN A 29 11.11 5.74 -10.05
CA ASN A 29 11.89 6.80 -9.41
C ASN A 29 11.68 8.14 -10.13
N THR A 30 11.32 8.09 -11.42
CA THR A 30 11.06 9.27 -12.25
C THR A 30 9.84 9.03 -13.15
N PRO A 31 9.22 10.09 -13.71
CA PRO A 31 8.13 9.94 -14.66
C PRO A 31 8.56 9.16 -15.92
N GLY A 32 9.82 9.32 -16.34
CA GLY A 32 10.38 8.58 -17.48
C GLY A 32 10.49 7.08 -17.20
N ALA A 33 10.95 6.70 -16.00
CA ALA A 33 11.02 5.31 -15.59
C ALA A 33 9.62 4.66 -15.53
N ALA A 34 8.62 5.38 -15.00
CA ALA A 34 7.25 4.90 -14.96
C ALA A 34 6.63 4.73 -16.35
N LYS A 35 6.88 5.68 -17.27
CA LYS A 35 6.45 5.57 -18.67
C LYS A 35 7.12 4.40 -19.39
N TYR A 36 8.41 4.17 -19.15
CA TYR A 36 9.12 3.06 -19.79
C TYR A 36 8.61 1.71 -19.29
N ALA A 37 8.36 1.57 -17.99
CA ALA A 37 7.73 0.36 -17.45
C ALA A 37 6.34 0.11 -18.06
N ALA A 38 5.52 1.16 -18.20
CA ALA A 38 4.21 1.08 -18.85
C ALA A 38 4.31 0.71 -20.34
N PHE A 39 5.32 1.23 -21.03
CA PHE A 39 5.58 0.92 -22.43
C PHE A 39 5.92 -0.56 -22.63
N LEU A 40 6.74 -1.17 -21.76
CA LEU A 40 7.10 -2.59 -21.90
C LEU A 40 5.87 -3.49 -21.88
N GLU A 41 4.92 -3.24 -20.97
CA GLU A 41 3.65 -3.97 -20.93
C GLU A 41 2.75 -3.66 -22.13
N PHE A 42 2.76 -2.42 -22.61
CA PHE A 42 1.98 -2.02 -23.77
C PHE A 42 2.50 -2.64 -25.06
N SER A 43 3.83 -2.71 -25.23
CA SER A 43 4.49 -3.26 -26.42
C SER A 43 4.26 -4.76 -26.58
N ASP A 44 3.88 -5.47 -25.52
CA ASP A 44 3.46 -6.87 -25.64
C ASP A 44 2.11 -7.00 -26.39
N CYS A 45 1.26 -5.97 -26.32
CA CYS A 45 -0.03 -5.90 -27.00
C CYS A 45 0.05 -5.26 -28.39
N ASP A 46 1.01 -4.34 -28.60
CA ASP A 46 1.28 -3.69 -29.88
C ASP A 46 2.80 -3.67 -30.12
N PRO A 47 3.36 -4.73 -30.75
CA PRO A 47 4.80 -4.89 -30.89
C PRO A 47 5.43 -3.92 -31.90
N ASP A 48 4.63 -3.25 -32.73
CA ASP A 48 5.11 -2.34 -33.76
C ASP A 48 5.25 -0.89 -33.24
N ILE A 49 4.68 -0.58 -32.06
CA ILE A 49 4.78 0.75 -31.46
C ILE A 49 6.18 1.02 -30.92
N THR A 50 6.78 2.14 -31.32
CA THR A 50 8.05 2.58 -30.72
C THR A 50 7.80 3.31 -29.40
N PHE A 51 8.81 3.35 -28.53
CA PHE A 51 8.72 4.15 -27.31
C PHE A 51 8.43 5.63 -27.62
N ILE A 52 8.98 6.18 -28.71
CA ILE A 52 8.73 7.58 -29.11
C ILE A 52 7.27 7.78 -29.52
N ASP A 53 6.65 6.82 -30.20
CA ASP A 53 5.23 6.88 -30.57
C ASP A 53 4.34 6.72 -29.35
N TYR A 54 4.67 5.80 -28.45
CA TYR A 54 4.02 5.63 -27.16
C TYR A 54 4.02 6.93 -26.34
N LEU A 55 5.14 7.67 -26.30
CA LEU A 55 5.23 8.95 -25.59
C LEU A 55 4.26 10.02 -26.11
N LYS A 56 3.82 9.94 -27.38
CA LYS A 56 2.87 10.90 -27.97
C LYS A 56 1.45 10.67 -27.45
N ILE A 57 1.07 9.41 -27.23
CA ILE A 57 -0.29 9.01 -26.86
C ILE A 57 -0.54 9.03 -25.36
N VAL A 58 0.50 8.93 -24.53
CA VAL A 58 0.32 8.91 -23.07
C VAL A 58 0.50 10.27 -22.39
N ARG A 59 -0.14 10.41 -21.24
CA ARG A 59 0.15 11.47 -20.25
C ARG A 59 0.59 10.81 -18.95
N VAL A 60 1.51 11.48 -18.25
CA VAL A 60 1.98 11.03 -16.93
C VAL A 60 1.65 12.09 -15.90
N ARG A 61 1.13 11.66 -14.77
CA ARG A 61 0.95 12.49 -13.59
C ARG A 61 1.55 11.76 -12.41
N LYS A 62 2.42 12.41 -11.64
CA LYS A 62 2.79 11.89 -10.32
C LYS A 62 1.55 12.01 -9.44
N ILE A 63 1.09 10.89 -8.92
CA ILE A 63 -0.09 10.85 -8.08
C ILE A 63 0.25 10.52 -6.63
N GLY A 64 1.35 9.80 -6.37
CA GLY A 64 1.70 9.39 -5.02
C GLY A 64 3.20 9.32 -4.79
N GLN A 65 3.55 9.17 -3.53
CA GLN A 65 4.93 9.06 -3.09
C GLN A 65 4.99 8.21 -1.83
N SER A 66 5.98 7.32 -1.77
CA SER A 66 6.32 6.63 -0.52
C SER A 66 7.01 7.58 0.47
N GLU A 67 7.74 8.58 -0.03
CA GLU A 67 8.30 9.69 0.74
C GLU A 67 8.19 11.01 -0.05
N PRO A 68 7.90 12.17 0.60
CA PRO A 68 7.81 13.45 -0.07
C PRO A 68 9.12 13.92 -0.72
N LEU A 69 9.06 14.36 -1.98
CA LEU A 69 10.17 15.09 -2.61
C LEU A 69 10.38 16.45 -1.93
N PRO A 70 11.59 17.02 -1.98
CA PRO A 70 11.83 18.36 -1.45
C PRO A 70 10.84 19.39 -2.02
N GLY A 71 10.03 19.99 -1.14
CA GLY A 71 9.02 20.99 -1.51
C GLY A 71 7.61 20.45 -1.77
N GLU A 72 7.40 19.13 -1.73
CA GLU A 72 6.05 18.54 -1.75
C GLU A 72 5.50 18.38 -0.33
N PRO A 73 4.25 18.77 -0.06
CA PRO A 73 3.64 18.52 1.24
C PRO A 73 3.47 17.01 1.45
N PRO A 74 3.69 16.49 2.67
CA PRO A 74 3.39 15.10 2.98
C PRO A 74 1.88 14.83 2.84
N PHE A 75 1.51 13.56 2.73
CA PHE A 75 0.11 13.17 2.79
C PHE A 75 -0.52 13.64 4.12
N ARG A 76 -1.78 14.08 4.06
CA ARG A 76 -2.56 14.38 5.27
C ARG A 76 -2.70 13.07 6.04
N GLU A 77 -2.13 12.97 7.24
CA GLU A 77 -1.98 11.72 8.02
C GLU A 77 -0.72 10.87 7.74
N GLN A 78 0.31 11.43 7.09
CA GLN A 78 1.60 10.73 6.86
C GLN A 78 2.19 10.10 8.13
N HIS A 79 2.13 10.80 9.28
CA HIS A 79 2.60 10.27 10.55
C HIS A 79 1.90 8.95 10.96
N ARG A 80 0.57 8.84 10.74
CA ARG A 80 -0.19 7.62 11.04
C ARG A 80 0.15 6.50 10.06
N ILE A 81 0.40 6.83 8.79
CA ILE A 81 0.91 5.88 7.79
C ILE A 81 2.26 5.33 8.23
N ASP A 82 3.17 6.19 8.70
CA ASP A 82 4.51 5.79 9.12
C ASP A 82 4.47 4.84 10.33
N ILE A 83 3.58 5.12 11.30
CA ILE A 83 3.30 4.23 12.45
C ILE A 83 2.84 2.85 11.96
N VAL A 84 1.81 2.81 11.11
CA VAL A 84 1.25 1.56 10.60
C VAL A 84 2.30 0.77 9.82
N ASN A 85 3.08 1.44 8.98
CA ASN A 85 4.12 0.81 8.19
C ASN A 85 5.22 0.21 9.08
N GLU A 86 5.58 0.84 10.19
CA GLU A 86 6.54 0.26 11.13
C GLU A 86 5.95 -0.97 11.85
N ILE A 87 4.66 -0.96 12.18
CA ILE A 87 3.97 -2.14 12.74
C ILE A 87 3.96 -3.28 11.71
N ILE A 88 3.67 -3.00 10.44
CA ILE A 88 3.70 -4.01 9.36
C ILE A 88 5.10 -4.63 9.23
N ARG A 89 6.16 -3.80 9.28
CA ARG A 89 7.55 -4.31 9.25
C ARG A 89 7.84 -5.20 10.45
N GLU A 90 7.36 -4.83 11.64
CA GLU A 90 7.53 -5.65 12.85
C GLU A 90 6.85 -7.02 12.71
N ILE A 91 5.63 -7.06 12.14
CA ILE A 91 4.91 -8.32 11.83
C ILE A 91 5.71 -9.18 10.84
N GLY A 92 6.23 -8.57 9.78
CA GLY A 92 6.97 -9.29 8.72
C GLY A 92 8.38 -9.72 9.10
N ARG A 93 8.97 -9.13 10.13
CA ARG A 93 10.28 -9.55 10.68
C ARG A 93 10.18 -10.79 11.60
N ARG A 94 8.97 -11.14 12.05
CA ARG A 94 8.71 -12.13 13.10
C ARG A 94 7.94 -13.34 12.61
N GLY A 95 7.89 -14.38 13.43
CA GLY A 95 7.08 -15.57 13.21
C GLY A 95 7.16 -16.10 11.77
N ARG A 96 5.99 -16.21 11.12
CA ARG A 96 5.86 -16.70 9.74
C ARG A 96 6.13 -15.63 8.67
N ARG A 97 6.55 -14.42 9.08
CA ARG A 97 6.87 -13.28 8.22
C ARG A 97 5.69 -12.84 7.36
N PHE A 98 4.48 -12.83 7.93
CA PHE A 98 3.32 -12.25 7.26
C PHE A 98 3.59 -10.80 6.84
N LEU A 99 3.01 -10.40 5.71
CA LEU A 99 3.22 -9.08 5.11
C LEU A 99 4.68 -8.82 4.67
N TYR A 100 5.51 -9.86 4.57
CA TYR A 100 6.83 -9.82 3.94
C TYR A 100 6.99 -10.94 2.91
N SER A 101 7.35 -10.55 1.69
CA SER A 101 7.63 -11.47 0.59
C SER A 101 9.13 -11.70 0.47
N ILE A 102 9.58 -12.92 0.79
CA ILE A 102 10.97 -13.34 0.58
C ILE A 102 11.34 -13.29 -0.91
N LYS A 103 10.41 -13.66 -1.79
CA LYS A 103 10.62 -13.71 -3.25
C LYS A 103 10.96 -12.34 -3.82
N HIS A 104 10.36 -11.28 -3.27
CA HIS A 104 10.49 -9.92 -3.78
C HIS A 104 11.25 -9.00 -2.83
N ASP A 105 11.75 -9.52 -1.71
CA ASP A 105 12.39 -8.79 -0.61
C ASP A 105 11.65 -7.50 -0.25
N ARG A 106 10.36 -7.64 0.08
CA ARG A 106 9.45 -6.49 0.18
C ARG A 106 8.39 -6.69 1.25
N PHE A 107 8.09 -5.62 1.97
CA PHE A 107 6.96 -5.57 2.90
C PHE A 107 5.72 -4.99 2.22
N ALA A 108 4.54 -5.33 2.74
CA ALA A 108 3.33 -4.61 2.43
C ALA A 108 3.46 -3.22 3.09
N TYR A 109 2.91 -2.19 2.46
CA TYR A 109 2.95 -0.86 3.07
C TYR A 109 1.83 0.04 2.54
N PHE A 110 1.38 0.94 3.41
CA PHE A 110 0.47 2.02 3.08
C PHE A 110 1.23 3.23 2.56
N PHE A 111 0.61 3.97 1.66
CA PHE A 111 1.11 5.27 1.21
C PHE A 111 -0.03 6.15 0.71
N GLY A 112 0.20 7.46 0.76
CA GLY A 112 -0.73 8.46 0.27
C GLY A 112 -0.49 8.77 -1.22
N ALA A 113 -1.57 8.83 -2.00
CA ALA A 113 -1.53 9.26 -3.39
C ALA A 113 -2.83 9.94 -3.82
N SER A 114 -2.75 11.14 -4.40
CA SER A 114 -3.89 11.91 -4.92
C SER A 114 -5.03 12.04 -3.92
N ASN A 115 -4.68 12.35 -2.67
CA ASN A 115 -5.62 12.47 -1.55
C ASN A 115 -6.42 11.18 -1.26
N LYS A 116 -5.89 10.03 -1.69
CA LYS A 116 -6.40 8.69 -1.41
C LYS A 116 -5.32 7.88 -0.68
N LEU A 117 -5.76 6.89 0.10
CA LEU A 117 -4.90 5.95 0.79
C LEU A 117 -4.79 4.67 -0.04
N TRP A 118 -3.56 4.18 -0.23
CA TRP A 118 -3.29 2.95 -0.97
C TRP A 118 -2.51 1.97 -0.11
N LEU A 119 -2.74 0.69 -0.32
CA LEU A 119 -1.94 -0.41 0.21
C LEU A 119 -1.24 -1.10 -0.96
N MET A 120 0.08 -1.30 -0.86
CA MET A 120 0.79 -2.18 -1.77
C MET A 120 0.93 -3.57 -1.15
N ASP A 121 0.51 -4.60 -1.87
CA ASP A 121 0.69 -6.00 -1.45
C ASP A 121 2.17 -6.43 -1.55
N ASP A 122 2.66 -7.15 -0.55
CA ASP A 122 4.06 -7.62 -0.50
C ASP A 122 4.36 -8.65 -1.58
N TYR A 123 3.45 -9.58 -1.85
CA TYR A 123 3.68 -10.70 -2.76
C TYR A 123 3.42 -10.31 -4.22
N THR A 124 2.21 -9.87 -4.55
CA THR A 124 1.81 -9.53 -5.92
C THR A 124 2.37 -8.18 -6.36
N GLY A 125 2.51 -7.23 -5.44
CA GLY A 125 2.91 -5.85 -5.75
C GLY A 125 1.76 -5.01 -6.30
N GLU A 126 0.54 -5.54 -6.30
CA GLU A 126 -0.70 -4.86 -6.64
C GLU A 126 -0.94 -3.68 -5.71
N LEU A 127 -1.65 -2.67 -6.23
CA LEU A 127 -2.04 -1.47 -5.50
C LEU A 127 -3.53 -1.54 -5.20
N LEU A 128 -3.86 -1.61 -3.93
CA LEU A 128 -5.22 -1.67 -3.42
C LEU A 128 -5.60 -0.28 -2.93
N LEU A 129 -6.72 0.24 -3.44
CA LEU A 129 -7.30 1.48 -2.95
C LEU A 129 -8.02 1.20 -1.63
N MET A 130 -7.52 1.79 -0.56
CA MET A 130 -8.03 1.54 0.80
C MET A 130 -9.23 2.44 1.12
N ASP A 131 -10.28 2.29 0.33
CA ASP A 131 -11.55 3.03 0.44
C ASP A 131 -12.72 2.07 0.71
N LYS A 132 -13.60 2.42 1.66
CA LYS A 132 -14.75 1.57 2.05
C LYS A 132 -15.77 1.38 0.93
N SER A 133 -15.80 2.28 -0.05
CA SER A 133 -16.74 2.23 -1.18
C SER A 133 -16.32 1.28 -2.29
N MET A 134 -15.10 0.75 -2.27
CA MET A 134 -14.58 -0.15 -3.31
C MET A 134 -14.96 -1.61 -3.03
N PRO A 135 -15.88 -2.22 -3.81
CA PRO A 135 -16.28 -3.60 -3.61
C PRO A 135 -15.19 -4.55 -4.10
N GLY A 136 -14.91 -5.61 -3.33
CA GLY A 136 -14.07 -6.72 -3.81
C GLY A 136 -12.56 -6.50 -3.79
N GLU A 137 -12.03 -5.37 -3.31
CA GLU A 137 -10.57 -5.14 -3.29
C GLU A 137 -9.79 -6.23 -2.51
N HIS A 138 -10.44 -6.85 -1.52
CA HIS A 138 -9.88 -7.97 -0.78
C HIS A 138 -9.46 -9.17 -1.67
N TYR A 139 -9.99 -9.31 -2.89
CA TYR A 139 -9.65 -10.42 -3.79
C TYR A 139 -8.23 -10.33 -4.35
N HIS A 140 -7.61 -9.15 -4.35
CA HIS A 140 -6.25 -8.94 -4.85
C HIS A 140 -5.18 -8.98 -3.75
N PHE A 141 -5.62 -9.02 -2.49
CA PHE A 141 -4.73 -9.14 -1.35
C PHE A 141 -4.25 -10.59 -1.22
N SER A 142 -2.94 -10.78 -1.11
CA SER A 142 -2.33 -12.12 -1.16
C SER A 142 -2.48 -12.92 0.13
N HIS A 143 -2.89 -12.28 1.23
CA HIS A 143 -3.06 -12.92 2.54
C HIS A 143 -4.53 -13.23 2.86
N GLY A 144 -4.74 -14.07 3.87
CA GLY A 144 -6.09 -14.47 4.30
C GLY A 144 -6.90 -13.36 4.97
N GLY A 145 -8.21 -13.60 5.13
CA GLY A 145 -9.19 -12.62 5.64
C GLY A 145 -8.87 -12.05 7.02
N THR A 146 -8.14 -12.78 7.87
CA THR A 146 -7.67 -12.27 9.16
C THR A 146 -6.73 -11.07 9.02
N LEU A 147 -5.77 -11.15 8.09
CA LEU A 147 -4.84 -10.04 7.83
C LEU A 147 -5.51 -8.92 7.04
N TRP A 148 -6.50 -9.25 6.21
CA TRP A 148 -7.32 -8.23 5.56
C TRP A 148 -8.09 -7.37 6.57
N GLY A 149 -8.70 -8.00 7.59
CA GLY A 149 -9.35 -7.29 8.70
C GLY A 149 -8.38 -6.33 9.38
N LEU A 150 -7.14 -6.77 9.64
CA LEU A 150 -6.10 -5.90 10.20
C LEU A 150 -5.73 -4.72 9.27
N MET A 151 -5.61 -4.93 7.95
CA MET A 151 -5.35 -3.83 7.01
C MET A 151 -6.50 -2.81 7.02
N CYS A 152 -7.74 -3.26 7.20
CA CYS A 152 -8.90 -2.38 7.33
C CYS A 152 -8.91 -1.61 8.65
N ASP A 153 -8.47 -2.21 9.76
CA ASP A 153 -8.26 -1.52 11.04
C ASP A 153 -7.17 -0.46 10.92
N PHE A 154 -6.06 -0.76 10.23
CA PHE A 154 -5.01 0.22 9.95
C PHE A 154 -5.50 1.38 9.09
N ARG A 155 -6.30 1.12 8.05
CA ARG A 155 -6.95 2.17 7.24
C ARG A 155 -7.80 3.09 8.13
N ASP A 156 -8.63 2.53 8.98
CA ASP A 156 -9.53 3.32 9.84
C ASP A 156 -8.73 4.17 10.83
N TYR A 157 -7.66 3.62 11.40
CA TYR A 157 -6.71 4.38 12.22
C TYR A 157 -6.04 5.52 11.47
N ILE A 158 -5.53 5.27 10.27
CA ILE A 158 -4.89 6.30 9.44
C ILE A 158 -5.89 7.44 9.17
N ASN A 159 -7.16 7.12 8.97
CA ASN A 159 -8.22 8.11 8.73
C ASN A 159 -8.79 8.76 10.01
N GLY A 160 -8.21 8.49 11.19
CA GLY A 160 -8.49 9.21 12.43
C GLY A 160 -9.28 8.44 13.49
N ASP A 161 -9.56 7.15 13.30
CA ASP A 161 -10.15 6.32 14.34
C ASP A 161 -9.06 5.77 15.28
N ASP A 162 -8.81 6.46 16.40
CA ASP A 162 -7.81 6.05 17.40
C ASP A 162 -8.11 4.69 18.05
N ASP A 163 -9.34 4.19 17.90
CA ASP A 163 -9.83 2.93 18.46
C ASP A 163 -10.14 1.89 17.37
N ALA A 164 -9.48 1.99 16.21
CA ALA A 164 -9.77 1.17 15.04
C ALA A 164 -9.41 -0.32 15.18
N ASN A 165 -8.44 -0.67 16.02
CA ASN A 165 -7.99 -2.06 16.17
C ASN A 165 -9.19 -2.93 16.56
N HIS A 166 -9.40 -4.07 15.88
CA HIS A 166 -10.50 -5.05 16.00
C HIS A 166 -11.85 -4.68 15.36
N ASN A 167 -12.03 -3.48 14.81
CA ASN A 167 -13.33 -3.03 14.29
C ASN A 167 -13.75 -3.76 13.00
N ASN A 168 -12.79 -4.32 12.26
CA ASN A 168 -13.03 -5.07 11.02
C ASN A 168 -12.89 -6.60 11.22
N GLY A 169 -13.04 -7.08 12.46
CA GLY A 169 -13.08 -8.49 12.82
C GLY A 169 -11.74 -9.09 13.26
N TYR A 170 -11.76 -10.38 13.61
CA TYR A 170 -10.59 -11.19 14.00
C TYR A 170 -9.68 -10.62 15.11
N CYS A 171 -10.18 -9.69 15.93
CA CYS A 171 -9.49 -9.12 17.09
C CYS A 171 -8.21 -8.31 16.78
N GLY A 172 -7.97 -7.91 15.52
CA GLY A 172 -6.82 -7.07 15.15
C GLY A 172 -5.47 -7.65 15.61
N LEU A 173 -4.63 -6.84 16.24
CA LEU A 173 -3.33 -7.26 16.81
C LEU A 173 -3.45 -8.23 18.00
N TYR A 174 -4.66 -8.43 18.54
CA TYR A 174 -4.94 -9.42 19.58
C TYR A 174 -5.35 -10.79 19.02
N CYS A 175 -5.36 -10.96 17.69
CA CYS A 175 -5.67 -12.25 17.06
C CYS A 175 -4.73 -13.37 17.54
N GLY A 176 -5.29 -14.48 18.05
CA GLY A 176 -4.53 -15.66 18.47
C GLY A 176 -4.29 -16.69 17.35
N HIS A 177 -4.83 -16.48 16.15
CA HIS A 177 -4.87 -17.50 15.10
C HIS A 177 -3.75 -17.40 14.06
N TRP A 178 -2.78 -16.51 14.27
CA TRP A 178 -1.67 -16.31 13.32
C TRP A 178 -0.64 -17.45 13.37
N GLY A 179 -0.61 -18.22 14.46
CA GLY A 179 0.38 -19.26 14.70
C GLY A 179 1.77 -18.69 14.97
N TYR A 180 1.86 -17.43 15.41
CA TYR A 180 3.09 -16.81 15.89
C TYR A 180 3.34 -17.25 17.34
N PRO A 181 4.61 -17.41 17.77
CA PRO A 181 4.94 -17.56 19.17
C PRO A 181 4.42 -16.39 20.03
N ASP A 182 4.09 -16.67 21.29
CA ASP A 182 3.58 -15.64 22.21
C ASP A 182 4.54 -14.46 22.37
N GLU A 183 5.84 -14.73 22.40
CA GLU A 183 6.89 -13.70 22.47
C GLU A 183 6.86 -12.74 21.27
N ASP A 184 6.61 -13.26 20.07
CA ASP A 184 6.52 -12.46 18.85
C ASP A 184 5.25 -11.61 18.84
N MET A 185 4.12 -12.18 19.27
CA MET A 185 2.87 -11.44 19.40
C MET A 185 2.97 -10.34 20.45
N GLN A 186 3.62 -10.62 21.58
CA GLN A 186 3.88 -9.61 22.61
C GLN A 186 4.76 -8.48 22.09
N ALA A 187 5.82 -8.79 21.35
CA ALA A 187 6.71 -7.79 20.79
C ALA A 187 6.01 -6.89 19.76
N ILE A 188 5.15 -7.46 18.89
CA ILE A 188 4.34 -6.68 17.93
C ILE A 188 3.39 -5.72 18.67
N ARG A 189 2.70 -6.21 19.69
CA ARG A 189 1.78 -5.39 20.50
C ARG A 189 2.53 -4.30 21.26
N GLN A 190 3.69 -4.62 21.82
CA GLN A 190 4.53 -3.64 22.52
C GLN A 190 5.01 -2.55 21.57
N LYS A 191 5.48 -2.90 20.37
CA LYS A 191 5.82 -1.93 19.32
C LYS A 191 4.62 -1.06 18.94
N ALA A 192 3.44 -1.65 18.80
CA ALA A 192 2.23 -0.90 18.49
C ALA A 192 1.79 0.05 19.62
N ILE A 193 2.05 -0.29 20.89
CA ILE A 193 1.87 0.62 22.04
C ILE A 193 2.89 1.75 22.02
N GLU A 194 4.17 1.45 21.79
CA GLU A 194 5.25 2.44 21.67
C GLU A 194 4.96 3.49 20.60
N LEU A 195 4.37 3.06 19.48
CA LEU A 195 4.02 3.91 18.36
C LEU A 195 2.66 4.62 18.52
N GLY A 196 1.91 4.33 19.59
CA GLY A 196 0.61 4.95 19.85
C GLY A 196 -0.55 4.46 18.97
N TYR A 197 -0.42 3.27 18.35
CA TYR A 197 -1.55 2.60 17.68
C TYR A 197 -2.44 1.84 18.68
N LEU A 198 -1.82 1.17 19.66
CA LEU A 198 -2.54 0.53 20.76
C LEU A 198 -2.47 1.37 22.03
N ARG A 199 -3.58 1.42 22.77
CA ARG A 199 -3.59 1.98 24.12
C ARG A 199 -2.97 0.99 25.11
N PRO A 200 -2.12 1.45 26.06
CA PRO A 200 -1.68 0.61 27.17
C PRO A 200 -2.89 0.13 27.98
N ALA A 201 -2.81 -1.08 28.53
CA ALA A 201 -3.86 -1.63 29.40
C ALA A 201 -4.20 -0.73 30.60
N SER A 202 -3.28 0.13 31.03
CA SER A 202 -3.47 1.09 32.12
C SER A 202 -4.29 2.34 31.75
N MET A 203 -4.68 2.52 30.48
CA MET A 203 -5.43 3.70 29.99
C MET A 203 -6.79 3.34 29.37
N GLN A 204 -7.26 2.11 29.54
CA GLN A 204 -8.63 1.71 29.21
C GLN A 204 -9.53 1.98 30.44
N ILE A 205 -10.10 3.18 30.54
CA ILE A 205 -11.10 3.57 31.56
C ILE A 205 -12.48 3.63 30.90
#